data_AF-N4TYU2-F1
#
_entry.id   AF-N4TYU2-F1
#
_cell.length_a   1.000
_cell.length_b   1.000
_cell.length_c   1.000
_cell.angle_alpha   90.00
_cell.angle_beta   90.00
_cell.angle_gamma   90.00
#
_symmetry.space_group_name_H-M   'P 1'
#
loop_
_entity.id
_entity.type
_entity.pdbx_description
1 polymer ?
#
loop_
_entity_poly.entity_id
_entity_poly.type
_entity_poly.pdbx_seq_one_letter_code
_entity_poly.pdbx_strand_id
1 'polypeptide(L)'
;KKYATQDLVIDTQSNASQVKCRVSDNQLVCEGSNRGFAKPTSKDIWGCNSGPFAISEGDTSIHAAIVPRICAAFVRSTLLLDGGDIQPSLGQGSYYTVNPTNHYSRIVHSYEVDGRGYAFPYDDVNPDGNEDASGVVSSNNVQSLAIYVGAPPSLD
;
A
#
# COMPACT_ATOMS: atom_id res chain seq x y z
N LYS A 1 -8.17 11.40 -13.35
CA LYS A 1 -9.05 11.31 -14.54
C LYS A 1 -9.88 10.03 -14.53
N LYS A 2 -9.30 8.81 -14.57
CA LYS A 2 -10.04 7.52 -14.45
C LYS A 2 -11.09 7.55 -13.33
N TYR A 3 -10.65 7.86 -12.12
CA TYR A 3 -11.51 7.90 -10.93
C TYR A 3 -12.40 9.15 -10.77
N ALA A 4 -12.53 10.00 -11.81
CA ALA A 4 -13.59 11.01 -11.83
C ALA A 4 -14.91 10.44 -12.36
N THR A 5 -14.83 9.42 -13.21
CA THR A 5 -16.00 8.79 -13.88
C THR A 5 -16.23 7.35 -13.46
N GLN A 6 -15.30 6.74 -12.73
CA GLN A 6 -15.37 5.38 -12.18
C GLN A 6 -15.03 5.41 -10.68
N ASP A 7 -15.62 4.51 -9.91
CA ASP A 7 -15.25 4.35 -8.49
C ASP A 7 -13.86 3.72 -8.36
N LEU A 8 -13.09 4.21 -7.41
CA LEU A 8 -12.01 3.46 -6.79
C LEU A 8 -12.57 2.85 -5.52
N VAL A 9 -12.49 1.53 -5.37
CA VAL A 9 -12.89 0.84 -4.15
C VAL A 9 -11.66 0.60 -3.28
N ILE A 10 -11.69 1.08 -2.05
CA ILE A 10 -10.66 0.79 -1.06
C ILE A 10 -11.16 -0.33 -0.17
N ASP A 11 -10.52 -1.49 -0.29
CA ASP A 11 -10.69 -2.56 0.67
C ASP A 11 -9.90 -2.20 1.93
N THR A 12 -10.62 -1.83 2.99
CA THR A 12 -9.95 -1.46 4.23
C THR A 12 -9.46 -2.68 5.00
N GLN A 13 -9.86 -3.89 4.60
CA GLN A 13 -9.57 -5.16 5.27
C GLN A 13 -9.96 -5.09 6.75
N SER A 14 -11.06 -4.37 7.01
CA SER A 14 -11.64 -4.13 8.33
C SER A 14 -13.17 -4.23 8.24
N ASN A 15 -13.88 -3.94 9.33
CA ASN A 15 -15.34 -4.01 9.39
C ASN A 15 -16.07 -3.18 8.31
N ALA A 16 -15.42 -2.13 7.76
CA ALA A 16 -15.90 -1.39 6.59
C ALA A 16 -15.20 -1.95 5.32
N SER A 17 -15.59 -3.14 4.89
CA SER A 17 -14.78 -3.91 3.92
C SER A 17 -14.57 -3.22 2.58
N GLN A 18 -15.50 -2.39 2.09
CA GLN A 18 -15.34 -1.76 0.77
C GLN A 18 -15.82 -0.31 0.79
N VAL A 19 -14.89 0.63 0.71
CA VAL A 19 -15.16 2.08 0.70
C VAL A 19 -15.06 2.62 -0.72
N LYS A 20 -16.14 3.18 -1.25
CA LYS A 20 -16.13 3.81 -2.57
C LYS A 20 -15.53 5.20 -2.50
N CYS A 21 -14.67 5.49 -3.45
CA CYS A 21 -14.03 6.78 -3.61
C CYS A 21 -14.19 7.31 -5.02
N ARG A 22 -14.45 8.62 -5.15
CA ARG A 22 -14.56 9.32 -6.43
C ARG A 22 -13.84 10.66 -6.38
N VAL A 23 -13.21 11.04 -7.49
CA VAL A 23 -12.60 12.36 -7.63
C VAL A 23 -13.70 13.40 -7.84
N SER A 24 -13.81 14.35 -6.91
CA SER A 24 -14.63 15.58 -7.00
C SER A 24 -13.80 16.78 -6.55
N ASP A 25 -13.94 17.92 -7.22
CA ASP A 25 -13.28 19.18 -6.83
C ASP A 25 -11.76 19.05 -6.60
N ASN A 26 -11.08 18.31 -7.49
CA ASN A 26 -9.64 18.00 -7.43
C ASN A 26 -9.17 17.20 -6.20
N GLN A 27 -10.10 16.57 -5.48
CA GLN A 27 -9.80 15.66 -4.37
C GLN A 27 -10.43 14.30 -4.62
N LEU A 28 -9.81 13.24 -4.13
CA LEU A 28 -10.48 11.94 -4.00
C LEU A 28 -11.34 11.98 -2.74
N VAL A 29 -12.65 11.86 -2.89
CA VAL A 29 -13.61 11.83 -1.78
C VAL A 29 -14.05 10.40 -1.57
N CYS A 30 -14.01 9.91 -0.34
CA CYS A 30 -14.32 8.53 0.02
C CYS A 30 -15.47 8.48 1.02
N GLU A 31 -16.41 7.55 0.82
CA GLU A 31 -17.54 7.34 1.73
C GLU A 31 -17.05 7.08 3.17
N GLY A 32 -17.63 7.79 4.15
CA GLY A 32 -17.26 7.67 5.57
C GLY A 32 -15.92 8.33 5.96
N SER A 33 -15.18 8.90 5.02
CA SER A 33 -14.06 9.78 5.30
C SER A 33 -14.56 11.19 5.63
N ASN A 34 -14.04 11.82 6.68
CA ASN A 34 -14.42 13.19 7.07
C ASN A 34 -13.78 14.29 6.20
N ARG A 35 -12.83 13.94 5.32
CA ARG A 35 -12.19 14.87 4.39
C ARG A 35 -11.66 14.14 3.16
N GLY A 36 -11.51 14.88 2.06
CA GLY A 36 -10.94 14.37 0.82
C GLY A 36 -9.41 14.23 0.87
N PHE A 37 -8.88 13.45 -0.06
CA PHE A 37 -7.46 13.29 -0.34
C PHE A 37 -7.09 14.20 -1.51
N ALA A 38 -6.33 15.27 -1.24
CA ALA A 38 -5.77 16.12 -2.28
C ALA A 38 -4.85 15.32 -3.22
N LYS A 39 -4.63 15.82 -4.44
CA LYS A 39 -3.66 15.23 -5.37
C LYS A 39 -2.26 15.22 -4.71
N PRO A 40 -1.63 14.04 -4.53
CA PRO A 40 -0.35 13.97 -3.84
C PRO A 40 0.81 14.51 -4.68
N THR A 41 1.85 14.96 -3.99
CA THR A 41 3.18 15.21 -4.54
C THR A 41 4.05 13.95 -4.47
N SER A 42 5.23 13.96 -5.09
CA SER A 42 6.20 12.86 -4.94
C SER A 42 6.65 12.66 -3.50
N LYS A 43 6.83 13.76 -2.74
CA LYS A 43 7.17 13.72 -1.32
C LYS A 43 6.10 12.99 -0.50
N ASP A 44 4.83 13.28 -0.77
CA ASP A 44 3.72 12.61 -0.08
C ASP A 44 3.75 11.11 -0.39
N ILE A 45 3.89 10.71 -1.66
CA ILE A 45 3.91 9.30 -2.08
C ILE A 45 5.08 8.53 -1.47
N TRP A 46 6.29 9.08 -1.49
CA TRP A 46 7.47 8.35 -0.99
C TRP A 46 7.53 8.31 0.54
N GLY A 47 7.00 9.32 1.21
CA GLY A 47 6.99 9.39 2.68
C GLY A 47 5.76 8.79 3.34
N CYS A 48 4.65 8.64 2.61
CA CYS A 48 3.35 8.19 3.11
C CYS A 48 2.88 8.88 4.41
N ASN A 49 3.28 10.13 4.65
CA ASN A 49 3.12 10.79 5.95
C ASN A 49 2.81 12.30 5.86
N SER A 50 2.59 12.81 4.66
CA SER A 50 2.34 14.24 4.42
C SER A 50 1.24 14.44 3.37
N GLY A 51 0.74 15.68 3.31
CA GLY A 51 -0.33 16.04 2.39
C GLY A 51 -1.57 15.15 2.57
N PRO A 52 -2.05 14.46 1.52
CA PRO A 52 -3.21 13.57 1.63
C PRO A 52 -2.95 12.33 2.47
N PHE A 53 -1.70 11.99 2.78
CA PHE A 53 -1.33 10.80 3.56
C PHE A 53 -0.92 11.12 5.00
N ALA A 54 -1.07 12.37 5.45
CA ALA A 54 -0.98 12.68 6.86
C ALA A 54 -2.27 12.21 7.56
N ILE A 55 -2.12 11.43 8.63
CA ILE A 55 -3.21 11.06 9.54
C ILE A 55 -3.14 12.02 10.74
N SER A 56 -4.23 12.72 11.01
CA SER A 56 -4.32 13.73 12.06
C SER A 56 -5.32 13.30 13.15
N GLU A 57 -5.18 13.88 14.34
CA GLU A 57 -6.22 13.78 15.36
C GLU A 57 -7.55 14.31 14.82
N GLY A 58 -8.62 13.54 15.01
CA GLY A 58 -9.96 13.85 14.48
C GLY A 58 -10.28 13.26 13.11
N ASP A 59 -9.34 12.59 12.44
CA ASP A 59 -9.64 11.79 11.25
C ASP A 59 -10.53 10.58 11.60
N THR A 60 -11.47 10.24 10.72
CA THR A 60 -12.29 9.04 10.93
C THR A 60 -11.42 7.78 10.81
N SER A 61 -11.82 6.69 11.47
CA SER A 61 -11.16 5.39 11.32
C SER A 61 -11.09 4.95 9.85
N ILE A 62 -12.12 5.30 9.05
CA ILE A 62 -12.13 5.08 7.60
C ILE A 62 -11.06 5.92 6.90
N HIS A 63 -10.92 7.21 7.22
CA HIS A 63 -9.86 8.04 6.63
C HIS A 63 -8.47 7.43 6.94
N ALA A 64 -8.22 7.08 8.21
CA ALA A 64 -6.97 6.47 8.64
C ALA A 64 -6.71 5.11 7.95
N ALA A 65 -7.75 4.30 7.74
CA ALA A 65 -7.63 3.01 7.05
C ALA A 65 -7.33 3.14 5.56
N ILE A 66 -7.83 4.19 4.89
CA ILE A 66 -7.62 4.41 3.45
C ILE A 66 -6.18 4.81 3.13
N VAL A 67 -5.56 5.66 3.95
CA VAL A 67 -4.21 6.21 3.75
C VAL A 67 -3.17 5.15 3.34
N PRO A 68 -2.97 4.06 4.10
CA PRO A 68 -1.97 3.06 3.76
C PRO A 68 -2.23 2.39 2.41
N ARG A 69 -3.49 2.09 2.08
CA ARG A 69 -3.86 1.40 0.84
C ARG A 69 -3.57 2.26 -0.39
N ILE A 70 -3.96 3.54 -0.33
CA ILE A 70 -3.71 4.46 -1.44
C ILE A 70 -2.21 4.75 -1.57
N CYS A 71 -1.47 4.91 -0.47
CA CYS A 71 -0.04 5.14 -0.56
C CYS A 71 0.69 3.96 -1.19
N ALA A 72 0.42 2.73 -0.73
CA ALA A 72 1.00 1.51 -1.31
C ALA A 72 0.67 1.37 -2.80
N ALA A 73 -0.57 1.66 -3.19
CA ALA A 73 -0.99 1.60 -4.59
C ALA A 73 -0.28 2.62 -5.50
N PHE A 74 0.05 3.82 -4.98
CA PHE A 74 0.89 4.78 -5.68
C PHE A 74 2.34 4.32 -5.79
N VAL A 75 2.93 3.84 -4.70
CA VAL A 75 4.33 3.37 -4.68
C VAL A 75 4.54 2.21 -5.65
N ARG A 76 3.60 1.26 -5.67
CA ARG A 76 3.62 0.05 -6.51
C ARG A 76 3.05 0.26 -7.91
N SER A 77 2.54 1.45 -8.22
CA SER A 77 1.91 1.81 -9.50
C SER A 77 0.72 0.92 -9.91
N THR A 78 -0.07 0.45 -8.94
CA THR A 78 -1.17 -0.50 -9.20
C THR A 78 -2.49 0.19 -9.53
N LEU A 79 -2.66 1.47 -9.17
CA LEU A 79 -3.93 2.19 -9.29
C LEU A 79 -4.56 2.19 -10.69
N LEU A 80 -3.79 2.05 -11.77
CA LEU A 80 -4.33 2.13 -13.13
C LEU A 80 -4.26 0.81 -13.90
N LEU A 81 -3.71 -0.25 -13.29
CA LEU A 81 -3.70 -1.59 -13.84
C LEU A 81 -5.12 -2.17 -13.88
N ASP A 82 -5.31 -3.23 -14.69
CA ASP A 82 -6.53 -4.02 -14.66
C ASP A 82 -6.68 -4.69 -13.29
N GLY A 83 -7.86 -4.58 -12.68
CA GLY A 83 -8.10 -4.94 -11.27
C GLY A 83 -7.64 -3.89 -10.24
N GLY A 84 -6.87 -2.89 -10.66
CA GLY A 84 -6.37 -1.82 -9.79
C GLY A 84 -7.41 -0.79 -9.32
N ASP A 85 -8.68 -0.94 -9.73
CA ASP A 85 -9.82 -0.16 -9.23
C ASP A 85 -10.37 -0.70 -7.90
N ILE A 86 -9.80 -1.80 -7.39
CA ILE A 86 -9.96 -2.27 -6.01
C ILE A 86 -8.56 -2.26 -5.36
N GLN A 87 -8.40 -1.65 -4.19
CA GLN A 87 -7.10 -1.54 -3.52
C GLN A 87 -7.15 -1.95 -2.04
N PRO A 88 -6.27 -2.87 -1.60
CA PRO A 88 -5.38 -3.70 -2.41
C PRO A 88 -6.17 -4.85 -3.09
N SER A 89 -5.70 -5.33 -4.25
CA SER A 89 -6.28 -6.50 -4.93
C SER A 89 -5.26 -7.24 -5.80
N LEU A 90 -4.34 -6.49 -6.40
CA LEU A 90 -3.23 -7.03 -7.17
C LEU A 90 -2.08 -7.44 -6.25
N GLY A 91 -1.45 -8.56 -6.57
CA GLY A 91 -0.29 -9.06 -5.84
C GLY A 91 1.06 -8.65 -6.42
N GLN A 92 2.14 -9.11 -5.78
CA GLN A 92 3.54 -8.78 -6.09
C GLN A 92 3.92 -8.87 -7.57
N GLY A 93 3.35 -9.84 -8.31
CA GLY A 93 3.59 -9.99 -9.75
C GLY A 93 3.12 -8.79 -10.60
N SER A 94 2.27 -7.91 -10.05
CA SER A 94 1.80 -6.70 -10.72
C SER A 94 2.54 -5.43 -10.30
N TYR A 95 3.29 -5.47 -9.20
CA TYR A 95 3.93 -4.29 -8.65
C TYR A 95 5.05 -3.78 -9.55
N TYR A 96 5.14 -2.47 -9.69
CA TYR A 96 6.23 -1.79 -10.41
C TYR A 96 6.35 -2.15 -11.90
N THR A 97 5.28 -2.66 -12.52
CA THR A 97 5.25 -3.13 -13.92
C THR A 97 5.03 -2.03 -14.96
N VAL A 98 4.66 -0.82 -14.51
CA VAL A 98 4.35 0.34 -15.37
C VAL A 98 5.08 1.59 -14.88
N ASN A 99 5.16 2.61 -15.74
CA ASN A 99 5.76 3.90 -15.42
C ASN A 99 4.70 5.00 -15.26
N PRO A 100 4.94 5.98 -14.38
CA PRO A 100 6.04 6.06 -13.40
C PRO A 100 5.87 5.05 -12.26
N THR A 101 6.96 4.70 -11.57
CA THR A 101 6.93 3.82 -10.39
C THR A 101 8.08 4.10 -9.40
N ASN A 102 8.00 3.53 -8.19
CA ASN A 102 9.10 3.58 -7.23
C ASN A 102 10.18 2.55 -7.59
N HIS A 103 11.19 2.99 -8.34
CA HIS A 103 12.31 2.12 -8.72
C HIS A 103 13.21 1.71 -7.55
N TYR A 104 13.27 2.49 -6.47
CA TYR A 104 14.02 2.08 -5.28
C TYR A 104 13.41 0.81 -4.69
N SER A 105 12.11 0.82 -4.41
CA SER A 105 11.40 -0.35 -3.87
C SER A 105 11.49 -1.53 -4.84
N ARG A 106 11.24 -1.31 -6.14
CA ARG A 106 11.38 -2.36 -7.17
C ARG A 106 12.75 -3.05 -7.13
N ILE A 107 13.82 -2.26 -7.02
CA ILE A 107 15.19 -2.79 -7.02
C ILE A 107 15.46 -3.53 -5.70
N VAL A 108 15.11 -2.96 -4.55
CA VAL A 108 15.30 -3.62 -3.24
C VAL A 108 14.65 -5.01 -3.24
N HIS A 109 13.35 -5.10 -3.56
CA HIS A 109 12.67 -6.39 -3.63
C HIS A 109 13.33 -7.37 -4.61
N SER A 110 13.85 -6.90 -5.75
CA SER A 110 14.50 -7.80 -6.74
C SER A 110 15.81 -8.43 -6.25
N TYR A 111 16.42 -7.87 -5.20
CA TYR A 111 17.65 -8.40 -4.59
C TYR A 111 17.38 -9.18 -3.29
N GLU A 112 16.17 -9.13 -2.74
CA GLU A 112 15.77 -9.97 -1.61
C GLU A 112 15.56 -11.42 -2.06
N VAL A 113 16.03 -12.38 -1.24
CA VAL A 113 16.10 -13.81 -1.61
C VAL A 113 14.73 -14.38 -1.99
N ASP A 114 13.67 -13.89 -1.36
CA ASP A 114 12.29 -14.31 -1.56
C ASP A 114 11.40 -13.19 -2.13
N GLY A 115 12.01 -12.08 -2.57
CA GLY A 115 11.29 -10.91 -3.08
C GLY A 115 10.65 -10.04 -2.00
N ARG A 116 10.76 -10.39 -0.72
CA ARG A 116 10.07 -9.72 0.39
C ARG A 116 11.01 -8.80 1.15
N GLY A 117 10.49 -7.65 1.58
CA GLY A 117 11.25 -6.69 2.37
C GLY A 117 10.49 -5.39 2.56
N TYR A 118 10.91 -4.58 3.54
CA TYR A 118 10.22 -3.34 3.88
C TYR A 118 10.90 -2.14 3.21
N ALA A 119 10.48 -1.78 2.00
CA ALA A 119 11.13 -0.74 1.21
C ALA A 119 10.42 0.63 1.25
N PHE A 120 9.21 0.72 1.83
CA PHE A 120 8.48 1.96 2.05
C PHE A 120 7.48 1.83 3.22
N PRO A 121 6.95 2.92 3.81
CA PRO A 121 6.22 2.90 5.09
C PRO A 121 5.00 1.98 5.18
N TYR A 122 4.42 1.54 4.07
CA TYR A 122 3.23 0.69 4.02
C TYR A 122 3.41 -0.53 3.10
N ASP A 123 4.61 -1.10 3.07
CA ASP A 123 4.91 -2.32 2.31
C ASP A 123 4.16 -3.56 2.83
N ASP A 124 3.62 -3.45 4.04
CA ASP A 124 2.78 -4.44 4.71
C ASP A 124 1.32 -4.45 4.21
N VAL A 125 0.90 -3.50 3.37
CA VAL A 125 -0.38 -3.57 2.67
C VAL A 125 -0.29 -4.68 1.62
N ASN A 126 -1.16 -5.68 1.69
CA ASN A 126 -1.22 -6.79 0.74
C ASN A 126 -2.69 -7.08 0.39
N PRO A 127 -2.99 -7.63 -0.79
CA PRO A 127 -4.32 -8.18 -1.05
C PRO A 127 -4.65 -9.28 -0.03
N ASP A 128 -5.95 -9.54 0.16
CA ASP A 128 -6.39 -10.64 1.02
C ASP A 128 -5.78 -11.98 0.58
N GLY A 129 -5.46 -12.82 1.56
CA GLY A 129 -4.82 -14.12 1.36
C GLY A 129 -3.52 -14.24 2.15
N ASN A 130 -2.54 -14.92 1.56
CA ASN A 130 -1.24 -15.21 2.20
C ASN A 130 -0.10 -14.40 1.59
N GLU A 131 -0.39 -13.30 0.90
CA GLU A 131 0.64 -12.44 0.35
C GLU A 131 1.30 -11.59 1.43
N ASP A 132 2.62 -11.57 1.41
CA ASP A 132 3.46 -10.82 2.35
C ASP A 132 4.62 -10.20 1.56
N ALA A 133 4.43 -8.98 1.05
CA ALA A 133 5.49 -8.25 0.37
C ALA A 133 6.53 -7.66 1.34
N SER A 134 6.15 -7.38 2.59
CA SER A 134 7.02 -6.76 3.59
C SER A 134 7.98 -7.74 4.26
N GLY A 135 7.71 -9.04 4.20
CA GLY A 135 8.53 -10.09 4.81
C GLY A 135 8.29 -10.21 6.32
N VAL A 136 7.10 -9.86 6.81
CA VAL A 136 6.80 -9.86 8.24
C VAL A 136 6.72 -11.30 8.76
N VAL A 137 7.56 -11.61 9.74
CA VAL A 137 7.48 -12.86 10.51
C VAL A 137 6.77 -12.60 11.84
N SER A 138 5.78 -13.43 12.15
CA SER A 138 5.02 -13.35 13.42
C SER A 138 4.64 -14.74 13.92
N SER A 139 4.52 -14.90 15.24
CA SER A 139 4.06 -16.14 15.88
C SER A 139 3.45 -15.84 17.25
N ASN A 140 2.37 -16.54 17.60
CA ASN A 140 1.76 -16.50 18.93
C ASN A 140 2.47 -17.42 19.93
N ASN A 141 3.46 -18.19 19.48
CA ASN A 141 4.26 -19.12 20.29
C ASN A 141 5.73 -19.09 19.81
N VAL A 142 6.41 -17.97 20.07
CA VAL A 142 7.81 -17.76 19.66
C VAL A 142 8.73 -18.62 20.52
N GLN A 143 9.57 -19.44 19.87
CA GLN A 143 10.63 -20.21 20.53
C GLN A 143 12.00 -19.58 20.33
N SER A 144 12.27 -19.05 19.13
CA SER A 144 13.51 -18.37 18.78
C SER A 144 13.31 -17.37 17.65
N LEU A 145 14.10 -16.29 17.64
CA LEU A 145 14.29 -15.39 16.50
C LEU A 145 15.77 -15.42 16.12
N ALA A 146 16.07 -15.82 14.88
CA ALA A 146 17.42 -15.82 14.34
C ALA A 146 17.62 -14.60 13.43
N ILE A 147 18.71 -13.86 13.63
CA ILE A 147 19.08 -12.70 12.83
C ILE A 147 20.45 -12.99 12.22
N TYR A 148 20.52 -12.92 10.90
CA TYR A 148 21.76 -13.10 10.14
C TYR A 148 22.23 -11.76 9.60
N VAL A 149 23.51 -11.47 9.74
CA VAL A 149 24.13 -10.23 9.24
C VAL A 149 25.12 -10.58 8.15
N GLY A 150 24.91 -10.03 6.95
CA GLY A 150 25.83 -10.15 5.82
C GLY A 150 25.44 -11.22 4.78
N ALA A 151 24.96 -12.40 5.20
CA ALA A 151 24.49 -13.45 4.30
C ALA A 151 23.39 -14.30 4.95
N PRO A 152 22.45 -14.89 4.17
CA PRO A 152 21.52 -15.88 4.69
C PRO A 152 22.29 -17.13 5.20
N PRO A 153 21.71 -17.91 6.13
CA PRO A 153 22.29 -19.17 6.54
C PRO A 153 22.51 -20.08 5.33
N SER A 154 23.55 -20.91 5.38
CA SER A 154 23.69 -22.01 4.40
C SER A 154 22.44 -22.88 4.48
N LEU A 155 21.87 -23.21 3.32
CA LEU A 155 20.88 -24.28 3.23
C LEU A 155 21.65 -25.58 3.50
N ASP A 156 21.48 -26.13 4.70
CA ASP A 156 21.95 -27.48 5.03
C ASP A 156 21.13 -28.54 4.27
#